data_AF-A0AAJ5NCX6-F1
#
_entry.id   AF-A0AAJ5NCX6-F1
#
_cell.length_a   1.000
_cell.length_b   1.000
_cell.length_c   1.000
_cell.angle_alpha   90.00
_cell.angle_beta   90.00
_cell.angle_gamma   90.00
#
_symmetry.space_group_name_H-M   'P 1'
#
loop_
_entity.id
_entity.type
_entity.pdbx_description
1 polymer ?
#
loop_
_entity_poly.entity_id
_entity_poly.type
_entity_poly.pdbx_seq_one_letter_code
_entity_poly.pdbx_strand_id
1 'polypeptide(L)' 'MSRWTTTEVQALVREVPRARTPEALRPLFPRHPLGGIRWKALRLTLPFPPARGRKA' A
#
# COMPACT_ATOMS: atom_id res chain seq x y z
N MET A 1 7.44 5.95 13.62
CA MET A 1 6.43 5.50 12.63
C MET A 1 5.33 6.56 12.55
N SER A 2 5.01 7.08 11.36
CA SER A 2 3.91 8.03 11.19
C SER A 2 2.57 7.36 11.54
N ARG A 3 1.69 8.07 12.26
CA ARG A 3 0.38 7.55 12.66
C ARG A 3 -0.55 7.54 11.45
N TRP A 4 -1.15 6.39 11.15
CA TRP A 4 -2.15 6.26 10.08
C TRP A 4 -3.42 7.04 10.45
N THR A 5 -3.82 7.95 9.58
CA THR A 5 -5.10 8.67 9.70
C THR A 5 -6.24 7.84 9.12
N THR A 6 -7.48 8.16 9.49
CA THR A 6 -8.67 7.50 8.94
C THR A 6 -8.74 7.65 7.42
N THR A 7 -8.43 8.83 6.89
CA THR A 7 -8.42 9.11 5.44
C THR A 7 -7.38 8.27 4.70
N GLU A 8 -6.17 8.14 5.26
CA GLU A 8 -5.13 7.28 4.68
C GLU A 8 -5.56 5.81 4.69
N VAL A 9 -6.23 5.33 5.74
CA VAL A 9 -6.75 3.96 5.79
C VAL A 9 -7.84 3.75 4.74
N GLN A 10 -8.76 4.71 4.57
CA GLN A 10 -9.80 4.63 3.53
C GLN A 10 -9.20 4.63 2.12
N ALA A 11 -8.22 5.48 1.86
CA ALA A 11 -7.48 5.48 0.59
C ALA A 11 -6.78 4.13 0.37
N LEU A 12 -6.18 3.56 1.42
CA LEU A 12 -5.47 2.29 1.33
C LEU A 12 -6.41 1.14 0.94
N VAL A 13 -7.61 1.08 1.53
CA VAL A 13 -8.65 0.10 1.17
C VAL A 13 -9.13 0.26 -0.28
N ARG A 14 -9.21 1.49 -0.79
CA ARG A 14 -9.69 1.76 -2.16
C ARG A 14 -8.64 1.51 -3.23
N GLU A 15 -7.40 1.90 -2.96
CA GLU A 15 -6.35 2.00 -3.98
C GLU A 15 -5.44 0.77 -4.03
N VAL A 16 -5.17 0.11 -2.90
CA VAL A 16 -4.31 -1.09 -2.88
C VAL A 16 -4.81 -2.21 -3.78
N PRO A 17 -6.09 -2.60 -3.77
CA PRO A 17 -6.58 -3.67 -4.65
C PRO A 17 -6.56 -3.32 -6.14
N ARG A 18 -6.49 -2.02 -6.47
CA ARG A 18 -6.48 -1.51 -7.85
C ARG A 18 -5.07 -1.24 -8.37
N ALA A 19 -4.11 -1.10 -7.47
CA ALA A 19 -2.73 -0.83 -7.82
C ALA A 19 -2.10 -2.05 -8.52
N ARG A 20 -1.51 -1.81 -9.69
CA ARG A 20 -0.82 -2.86 -10.45
C ARG A 20 0.61 -3.10 -9.95
N THR A 21 1.22 -2.09 -9.31
CA THR A 21 2.58 -2.16 -8.78
C THR A 21 2.66 -1.44 -7.43
N PRO A 22 3.58 -1.82 -6.53
CA PRO A 22 3.79 -1.11 -5.28
C PRO A 22 4.14 0.37 -5.48
N GLU A 23 4.88 0.70 -6.53
CA GLU A 23 5.34 2.06 -6.84
C GLU A 23 4.17 3.01 -7.11
N ALA A 24 3.05 2.50 -7.63
CA ALA A 24 1.82 3.28 -7.86
C ALA A 24 1.19 3.77 -6.54
N LEU A 25 1.46 3.10 -5.41
CA LEU A 25 0.96 3.50 -4.10
C LEU A 25 1.82 4.58 -3.43
N ARG A 26 3.09 4.68 -3.83
CA ARG A 26 4.05 5.61 -3.23
C ARG A 26 3.62 7.09 -3.27
N PRO A 27 3.09 7.64 -4.40
CA PRO A 27 2.61 9.02 -4.41
C PRO A 27 1.33 9.25 -3.58
N LEU A 28 0.54 8.20 -3.33
CA LEU A 28 -0.71 8.29 -2.57
C LEU A 28 -0.49 8.35 -1.05
N PHE A 29 0.66 7.86 -0.58
CA PHE A 29 1.00 7.79 0.84
C PHE A 29 2.40 8.39 1.09
N PRO A 30 2.60 9.70 0.87
CA PRO A 30 3.93 10.33 0.94
C PRO A 30 4.56 10.27 2.34
N ARG A 31 3.74 10.08 3.38
CA ARG A 31 4.16 9.98 4.78
C ARG A 31 4.58 8.55 5.20
N HIS A 32 4.39 7.57 4.32
CA HIS A 32 4.61 6.16 4.64
C HIS A 32 5.54 5.52 3.61
N PRO A 33 6.65 4.89 4.04
CA PRO A 33 7.49 4.12 3.12
C PRO A 33 6.71 2.91 2.58
N LEU A 34 7.12 2.39 1.40
CA LEU A 34 6.48 1.21 0.79
C LEU A 34 6.34 0.01 1.73
N GLY A 35 7.34 -0.24 2.57
CA GLY A 35 7.28 -1.30 3.59
C GLY A 35 6.17 -1.07 4.62
N GLY A 36 5.92 0.19 5.02
CA GLY A 36 4.84 0.56 5.92
C GLY A 36 3.46 0.42 5.27
N ILE A 37 3.34 0.80 3.99
CA ILE A 37 2.11 0.61 3.20
C ILE A 37 1.80 -0.89 3.07
N ARG A 38 2.80 -1.70 2.71
CA ARG A 38 2.67 -3.17 2.62
C ARG A 38 2.25 -3.77 3.95
N TRP A 39 2.92 -3.41 5.05
CA TRP A 39 2.58 -3.93 6.37
C TRP A 39 1.14 -3.58 6.78
N LYS A 40 0.69 -2.35 6.50
CA LYS A 40 -0.67 -1.92 6.80
C LYS A 40 -1.70 -2.63 5.94
N ALA A 41 -1.42 -2.82 4.65
CA ALA A 41 -2.29 -3.57 3.73
C ALA A 41 -2.45 -5.03 4.17
N LEU A 42 -1.37 -5.68 4.58
CA LEU A 42 -1.41 -7.06 5.10
C LEU A 42 -2.24 -7.15 6.39
N ARG A 43 -2.09 -6.19 7.32
CA ARG A 43 -2.94 -6.12 8.52
C ARG A 43 -4.43 -5.94 8.21
N LEU A 44 -4.76 -5.33 7.07
CA LEU A 44 -6.13 -5.14 6.59
C LEU A 44 -6.54 -6.22 5.59
N THR A 45 -5.77 -7.30 5.44
CA THR A 45 -6.04 -8.42 4.53
C THR A 45 -6.30 -7.97 3.08
N LEU A 46 -5.66 -6.88 2.65
CA LEU A 46 -5.80 -6.36 1.29
C LEU A 46 -4.81 -7.06 0.34
N PRO A 47 -5.21 -7.32 -0.92
CA PRO A 47 -4.32 -7.87 -1.93
C PRO A 47 -3.26 -6.83 -2.30
N PHE A 48 -2.04 -7.02 -1.79
CA PHE A 48 -0.94 -6.11 -2.07
C PHE A 48 -0.28 -6.48 -3.41
N PRO A 49 -0.02 -5.52 -4.31
CA PRO A 49 0.57 -5.82 -5.61
C PRO A 49 1.97 -6.46 -5.45
N PRO A 50 2.31 -7.44 -6.29
CA PRO A 50 3.64 -8.04 -6.26
C PRO A 50 4.69 -6.98 -6.65
N ALA A 51 5.83 -6.97 -5.94
CA ALA A 51 6.98 -6.21 -6.39
C ALA A 51 7.40 -6.76 -7.76
N ARG A 52 7.34 -5.92 -8.79
CA ARG A 52 7.67 -6.30 -10.17
C ARG A 52 9.10 -6.85 -10.17
N GLY A 53 9.28 -8.14 -10.45
CA GLY A 53 10.62 -8.75 -10.46
C GLY A 53 10.71 -10.25 -10.16
N ARG A 54 9.67 -10.89 -9.61
CA ARG A 54 9.62 -12.36 -9.63
C ARG A 54 9.05 -12.81 -10.98
N LYS A 55 9.89 -12.88 -12.00
CA LYS A 55 9.65 -13.79 -13.13
C LYS A 55 9.47 -15.18 -12.50
N ALA A 56 8.26 -15.73 -12.65
CA ALA A 56 8.08 -17.17 -12.63
C ALA A 56 8.85 -17.78 -13.82
#